data_AF-A0A6M1KVI3-F1
#
_entry.id   AF-A0A6M1KVI3-F1
#
_cell.length_a   1.000
_cell.length_b   1.000
_cell.length_c   1.000
_cell.angle_alpha   90.00
_cell.angle_beta   90.00
_cell.angle_gamma   90.00
#
_symmetry.space_group_name_H-M   'P 1'
#
loop_
_entity.id
_entity.type
_entity.pdbx_description
1 polymer ?
#
loop_
_entity_poly.entity_id
_entity_poly.type
_entity_poly.pdbx_seq_one_letter_code
_entity_poly.pdbx_strand_id
1 'polypeptide(L)'
;MEKAHQLVAARRKSTAVVLGNLTLANIRHRDLDTATSYLHQAISVIERTRAGGGLNLAFAAARELRPWSDRPAVQDVNERLLTLMTP
;
A
#
# COMPACT_ATOMS: atom_id res chain seq x y z
N MET A 1 19.79 -19.47 10.72
CA MET A 1 18.52 -19.33 9.98
C MET A 1 17.68 -18.15 10.48
N GLU A 2 17.52 -17.96 11.80
CA GLU A 2 16.81 -16.82 12.43
C GLU A 2 17.14 -15.42 11.85
N LYS A 3 18.43 -15.08 11.75
CA LYS A 3 18.89 -13.75 11.27
C LYS A 3 18.53 -13.47 9.81
N ALA A 4 18.48 -14.50 8.96
CA ALA A 4 18.11 -14.34 7.55
C ALA A 4 16.62 -13.99 7.40
N HIS A 5 15.75 -14.60 8.21
CA HIS A 5 14.33 -14.27 8.23
C HIS A 5 14.08 -12.84 8.71
N GLN A 6 14.82 -12.37 9.72
CA GLN A 6 14.71 -11.00 10.21
C GLN A 6 15.18 -9.96 9.18
N LEU A 7 16.28 -10.23 8.47
CA LEU A 7 16.76 -9.37 7.37
C LEU A 7 15.76 -9.30 6.21
N VAL A 8 15.20 -10.45 5.81
CA VAL A 8 14.16 -10.51 4.76
C VAL A 8 12.90 -9.77 5.20
N ALA A 9 12.47 -9.93 6.46
CA ALA A 9 11.32 -9.21 7.00
C ALA A 9 11.57 -7.70 7.07
N ALA A 10 12.76 -7.26 7.49
CA ALA A 10 13.14 -5.85 7.51
C ALA A 10 13.16 -5.24 6.11
N ARG A 11 13.72 -5.96 5.12
CA ARG A 11 13.70 -5.53 3.72
C ARG A 11 12.27 -5.40 3.20
N ARG A 12 11.41 -6.39 3.45
CA ARG A 12 9.99 -6.33 3.03
C ARG A 12 9.21 -5.20 3.71
N LYS A 13 9.47 -4.92 5.00
CA LYS A 13 8.93 -3.74 5.70
C LYS A 13 9.34 -2.43 5.00
N SER A 14 10.61 -2.31 4.64
CA SER A 14 11.10 -1.14 3.89
C SER A 14 10.44 -1.01 2.52
N THR A 15 10.17 -2.13 1.83
CA THR A 15 9.47 -2.15 0.53
C THR A 15 8.05 -1.60 0.62
N ALA A 16 7.27 -1.99 1.63
CA ALA A 16 5.90 -1.47 1.80
C ALA A 16 5.88 0.04 2.03
N VAL A 17 6.85 0.56 2.80
CA VAL A 17 7.02 2.00 3.04
C VAL A 17 7.38 2.74 1.75
N VAL A 18 8.35 2.22 0.98
CA VAL A 18 8.75 2.82 -0.30
C VAL A 18 7.58 2.87 -1.28
N LEU A 19 6.82 1.76 -1.42
CA LEU A 19 5.65 1.70 -2.29
C LEU A 19 4.56 2.69 -1.86
N GLY A 20 4.28 2.80 -0.55
CA GLY A 20 3.35 3.80 -0.03
C GLY A 20 3.77 5.25 -0.36
N ASN A 21 5.06 5.56 -0.24
CA ASN A 21 5.58 6.88 -0.61
C ASN A 21 5.48 7.14 -2.13
N LEU A 22 5.74 6.13 -2.96
CA LEU A 22 5.57 6.24 -4.42
C LEU A 22 4.10 6.47 -4.79
N THR A 23 3.15 5.81 -4.11
CA THR A 23 1.73 6.09 -4.28
C THR A 23 1.43 7.56 -3.97
N LEU A 24 1.86 8.07 -2.81
CA LEU A 24 1.62 9.48 -2.41
C LEU A 24 2.22 10.48 -3.42
N ALA A 25 3.42 10.21 -3.93
CA ALA A 25 4.06 11.05 -4.93
C ALA A 25 3.23 11.11 -6.23
N ASN A 26 2.74 9.96 -6.71
CA ASN A 26 1.94 9.89 -7.94
C ASN A 26 0.55 10.51 -7.78
N ILE A 27 -0.09 10.40 -6.60
CA ILE A 27 -1.33 11.13 -6.30
C ILE A 27 -1.14 12.64 -6.46
N ARG A 28 -0.03 13.18 -5.93
CA ARG A 28 0.31 14.61 -6.05
C ARG A 28 0.55 15.03 -7.50
N HIS A 29 1.12 14.15 -8.31
CA HIS A 29 1.31 14.36 -9.74
C HIS A 29 0.05 14.07 -10.57
N ARG A 30 -1.08 13.70 -9.93
CA ARG A 30 -2.35 13.32 -10.58
C ARG A 30 -2.23 12.11 -11.50
N ASP A 31 -1.17 11.32 -11.36
CA ASP A 31 -1.02 10.03 -12.04
C ASP A 31 -1.66 8.93 -11.18
N LEU A 32 -2.98 8.80 -11.32
CA LEU A 32 -3.79 7.90 -10.48
C LEU A 32 -3.63 6.43 -10.85
N ASP A 33 -3.32 6.13 -12.10
CA ASP A 33 -3.14 4.75 -12.56
C ASP A 33 -1.84 4.18 -12.00
N THR A 34 -0.76 4.96 -12.05
CA THR A 34 0.50 4.58 -11.40
C THR A 34 0.36 4.55 -9.88
N ALA A 35 -0.37 5.51 -9.28
CA ALA A 35 -0.60 5.53 -7.85
C ALA A 35 -1.33 4.28 -7.33
N THR A 36 -2.43 3.89 -7.99
CA THR A 36 -3.23 2.71 -7.63
C THR A 36 -2.42 1.42 -7.84
N SER A 37 -1.64 1.32 -8.92
CA SER A 37 -0.71 0.21 -9.14
C SER A 37 0.30 0.01 -8.00
N TYR A 38 0.96 1.09 -7.55
CA TYR A 38 1.88 1.01 -6.40
C TYR A 38 1.17 0.67 -5.10
N LEU A 39 -0.08 1.12 -4.93
CA LEU A 39 -0.85 0.83 -3.73
C LEU A 39 -1.27 -0.65 -3.66
N HIS A 40 -1.66 -1.25 -4.78
CA HIS A 40 -1.88 -2.71 -4.86
C HIS A 40 -0.62 -3.51 -4.52
N GLN A 41 0.55 -3.05 -4.99
CA GLN A 41 1.82 -3.69 -4.65
C GLN A 41 2.12 -3.56 -3.14
N ALA A 42 1.86 -2.38 -2.55
CA ALA A 42 2.04 -2.16 -1.12
C ALA A 42 1.14 -3.09 -0.29
N ILE A 43 -0.15 -3.17 -0.64
CA ILE A 43 -1.13 -4.10 -0.04
C ILE A 43 -0.61 -5.54 -0.14
N SER A 44 -0.14 -5.96 -1.31
CA SER A 44 0.39 -7.32 -1.51
C SER A 44 1.63 -7.63 -0.65
N VAL A 45 2.45 -6.63 -0.33
CA VAL A 45 3.59 -6.79 0.59
C VAL A 45 3.11 -6.87 2.02
N ILE A 46 2.13 -6.03 2.41
CA ILE A 46 1.53 -6.01 3.75
C ILE A 46 0.87 -7.35 4.06
N GLU A 47 0.06 -7.89 3.15
CA GLU A 47 -0.57 -9.23 3.25
C GLU A 47 0.47 -10.31 3.59
N ARG A 48 1.58 -10.32 2.86
CA ARG A 48 2.63 -11.34 3.00
C ARG A 48 3.52 -11.17 4.23
N THR A 49 3.52 -10.00 4.85
CA THR A 49 4.49 -9.68 5.91
C THR A 49 3.86 -9.29 7.24
N ARG A 50 2.53 -9.09 7.27
CA ARG A 50 1.81 -8.51 8.41
C ARG A 50 2.47 -7.21 8.90
N ALA A 51 3.09 -6.46 7.98
CA ALA A 51 3.90 -5.29 8.31
C ALA A 51 3.02 -4.08 8.63
N GLY A 52 2.79 -3.81 9.93
CA GLY A 52 1.97 -2.68 10.39
C GLY A 52 2.45 -1.29 9.95
N GLY A 53 3.75 -1.10 9.71
CA GLY A 53 4.30 0.18 9.24
C GLY A 53 3.87 0.57 7.82
N GLY A 54 3.70 -0.41 6.93
CA GLY A 54 3.20 -0.19 5.56
C GLY A 54 1.70 0.09 5.55
N LEU A 55 0.97 -0.45 6.52
CA LEU A 55 -0.47 -0.30 6.65
C LEU A 55 -0.88 1.17 6.81
N ASN A 56 -0.21 1.92 7.69
CA ASN A 56 -0.50 3.34 7.91
C ASN A 56 -0.33 4.18 6.63
N LEU A 57 0.72 3.92 5.85
CA LEU A 57 0.96 4.63 4.58
C LEU A 57 -0.06 4.25 3.51
N ALA A 58 -0.45 2.98 3.44
CA ALA A 58 -1.49 2.52 2.53
C ALA A 58 -2.86 3.18 2.83
N PHE A 59 -3.23 3.29 4.12
CA PHE A 59 -4.43 4.02 4.53
C PHE A 59 -4.33 5.53 4.29
N ALA A 60 -3.16 6.12 4.50
CA ALA A 60 -2.94 7.53 4.18
C ALA A 60 -3.14 7.80 2.68
N ALA A 61 -2.58 6.95 1.82
CA ALA A 61 -2.75 7.03 0.37
C ALA A 61 -4.21 6.86 -0.07
N ALA A 62 -4.91 5.85 0.46
CA ALA A 62 -6.34 5.66 0.20
C ALA A 62 -7.18 6.88 0.60
N ARG A 63 -6.83 7.53 1.72
CA ARG A 63 -7.48 8.75 2.18
C ARG A 63 -7.24 9.93 1.23
N GLU A 64 -6.07 10.03 0.62
CA GLU A 64 -5.75 11.04 -0.39
C GLU A 64 -6.42 10.74 -1.74
N LEU A 65 -6.74 9.48 -2.05
CA LEU A 65 -7.49 9.09 -3.24
C LEU A 65 -9.00 9.37 -3.16
N ARG A 66 -9.53 9.77 -1.99
CA ARG A 66 -10.97 10.06 -1.79
C ARG A 66 -11.60 11.00 -2.83
N PRO A 67 -10.94 12.05 -3.34
CA PRO A 67 -11.52 12.89 -4.39
C PRO A 67 -11.83 12.16 -5.71
N TRP A 68 -11.32 10.94 -5.89
CA TRP A 68 -11.51 10.11 -7.08
C TRP A 68 -12.17 8.76 -6.75
N SER A 69 -12.98 8.71 -5.70
CA SER A 69 -13.68 7.50 -5.27
C SER A 69 -14.67 6.96 -6.32
N ASP A 70 -15.01 7.74 -7.33
CA ASP A 70 -15.83 7.36 -8.49
C ASP A 70 -15.05 6.52 -9.51
N ARG A 71 -13.70 6.55 -9.47
CA ARG A 71 -12.88 5.78 -10.40
C ARG A 71 -12.83 4.29 -10.01
N PRO A 72 -13.03 3.35 -10.96
CA PRO A 72 -12.98 1.92 -10.68
C PRO A 72 -11.67 1.46 -10.03
N ALA A 73 -10.52 1.97 -10.48
CA ALA A 73 -9.21 1.61 -9.92
C ALA A 73 -9.04 2.06 -8.45
N VAL A 74 -9.68 3.15 -8.05
CA VAL A 74 -9.68 3.63 -6.66
C VAL A 74 -10.64 2.82 -5.79
N GLN A 75 -11.75 2.37 -6.36
CA GLN A 75 -12.68 1.48 -5.65
C GLN A 75 -12.04 0.12 -5.37
N ASP A 76 -11.41 -0.50 -6.37
CA ASP A 76 -10.75 -1.80 -6.25
C ASP A 76 -9.68 -1.80 -5.15
N VAL A 77 -8.82 -0.76 -5.12
CA VAL A 77 -7.78 -0.67 -4.10
C VAL A 77 -8.33 -0.40 -2.69
N ASN A 78 -9.43 0.35 -2.57
CA ASN A 78 -10.10 0.60 -1.30
C ASN A 78 -10.80 -0.66 -0.77
N GLU A 79 -11.47 -1.41 -1.64
CA GLU A 79 -12.08 -2.70 -1.30
C GLU A 79 -11.01 -3.67 -0.77
N ARG A 80 -9.89 -3.76 -1.47
CA ARG A 80 -8.77 -4.61 -1.06
C ARG A 80 -8.06 -4.13 0.21
N LEU A 81 -8.13 -2.85 0.55
CA LEU A 81 -7.68 -2.36 1.86
C LEU A 81 -8.65 -2.75 2.98
N LEU A 82 -9.95 -2.72 2.71
CA LEU A 82 -10.97 -3.13 3.68
C LEU A 82 -10.84 -4.62 4.02
N THR A 83 -10.52 -5.48 3.05
CA THR A 83 -10.29 -6.92 3.31
C THR A 83 -9.13 -7.18 4.26
N LEU A 84 -8.16 -6.26 4.39
CA LEU A 84 -7.09 -6.37 5.39
C LEU A 84 -7.55 -6.11 6.83
N MET A 85 -8.68 -5.43 7.00
CA MET A 85 -9.25 -5.11 8.32
C MET A 85 -10.17 -6.21 8.84
N THR A 86 -10.60 -7.11 7.95
CA THR A 86 -11.48 -8.22 8.31
C THR A 86 -10.64 -9.34 8.96
N PRO A 87 -11.07 -9.90 10.12
CA PRO A 87 -10.33 -10.94 10.85
C PRO A 87 -10.05 -12.22 10.06
#